data_AF-A0A7Y5SSJ1-F1
#
_entry.id   AF-A0A7Y5SSJ1-F1
#
_cell.length_a   1.000
_cell.length_b   1.000
_cell.length_c   1.000
_cell.angle_alpha   90.00
_cell.angle_beta   90.00
_cell.angle_gamma   90.00
#
_symmetry.space_group_name_H-M   'P 1'
#
loop_
_entity.id
_entity.type
_entity.pdbx_description
1 polymer ?
#
loop_
_entity_poly.entity_id
_entity_poly.type
_entity_poly.pdbx_seq_one_letter_code
_entity_poly.pdbx_strand_id
1 'polypeptide(L)'
;MRAALWPDEDADLLGHETLMHFSGTPLAEAVFICEDHDGAPCGFLELSLRPYAEGCATSPVPYIEAWYVSPGARLKGAGRALTAAAEHWALIRNFTEIASDTQID
;
A
#
# COMPACT_ATOMS: atom_id res chain seq x y z
N MET A 1 -9.27 -7.33 -1.60
CA MET A 1 -7.91 -7.42 -2.16
C MET A 1 -6.87 -7.82 -1.12
N ARG A 2 -6.93 -7.35 0.15
CA ARG A 2 -6.00 -7.80 1.23
C ARG A 2 -5.92 -9.33 1.39
N ALA A 3 -7.06 -10.04 1.41
CA ALA A 3 -7.08 -11.51 1.43
C ALA A 3 -6.40 -12.19 0.22
N ALA A 4 -6.20 -11.48 -0.88
CA ALA A 4 -5.44 -11.99 -2.03
C ALA A 4 -3.94 -11.65 -1.94
N LEU A 5 -3.57 -10.66 -1.12
CA LEU A 5 -2.17 -10.35 -0.81
C LEU A 5 -1.62 -11.29 0.26
N TRP A 6 -2.40 -11.57 1.30
CA TRP A 6 -2.06 -12.51 2.37
C TRP A 6 -3.05 -13.68 2.36
N PRO A 7 -2.84 -14.68 1.48
CA PRO A 7 -3.77 -15.80 1.31
C PRO A 7 -3.79 -16.77 2.50
N ASP A 8 -2.75 -16.75 3.33
CA ASP A 8 -2.63 -17.61 4.52
C ASP A 8 -3.27 -17.00 5.77
N GLU A 9 -3.70 -15.75 5.71
CA GLU A 9 -4.38 -15.03 6.79
C GLU A 9 -5.91 -15.23 6.72
N ASP A 10 -6.58 -15.06 7.86
CA ASP A 10 -8.03 -15.14 7.93
C ASP A 10 -8.70 -13.98 7.17
N ALA A 11 -9.48 -14.32 6.13
CA ALA A 11 -10.11 -13.33 5.26
C ALA A 11 -11.18 -12.47 5.98
N ASP A 12 -11.88 -13.02 6.97
CA ASP A 12 -12.87 -12.29 7.76
C ASP A 12 -12.18 -11.29 8.69
N LEU A 13 -11.04 -11.68 9.27
CA LEU A 13 -10.21 -10.78 10.07
C LEU A 13 -9.67 -9.61 9.23
N LEU A 14 -9.11 -9.89 8.05
CA LEU A 14 -8.63 -8.86 7.13
C LEU A 14 -9.77 -7.93 6.66
N GLY A 15 -10.96 -8.48 6.46
CA GLY A 15 -12.17 -7.70 6.15
C GLY A 15 -12.57 -6.79 7.31
N HIS A 16 -12.58 -7.31 8.54
CA HIS A 16 -12.89 -6.56 9.74
C HIS A 16 -11.91 -5.40 9.96
N GLU A 17 -10.61 -5.66 9.84
CA GLU A 17 -9.55 -4.65 9.91
C GLU A 17 -9.73 -3.54 8.88
N THR A 18 -10.09 -3.90 7.64
CA THR A 18 -10.40 -2.93 6.58
C THR A 18 -11.56 -2.02 7.00
N LEU A 19 -12.63 -2.59 7.54
CA LEU A 19 -13.78 -1.81 8.04
C LEU A 19 -13.38 -0.90 9.21
N MET A 20 -12.56 -1.40 10.13
CA MET A 20 -12.07 -0.62 11.28
C MET A 20 -11.20 0.57 10.85
N HIS A 21 -10.33 0.37 9.85
CA HIS A 21 -9.54 1.44 9.25
C HIS A 21 -10.43 2.60 8.80
N PHE A 22 -11.45 2.31 7.98
CA PHE A 22 -12.35 3.33 7.45
C PHE A 22 -13.38 3.84 8.48
N SER A 23 -13.50 3.18 9.64
CA SER A 23 -14.36 3.58 10.75
C SER A 23 -13.62 4.43 11.80
N GLY A 24 -12.37 4.81 11.54
CA GLY A 24 -11.61 5.76 12.38
C GLY A 24 -10.52 5.15 13.24
N THR A 25 -10.14 3.89 13.01
CA THR A 25 -8.94 3.27 13.61
C THR A 25 -7.89 3.02 12.52
N PRO A 26 -7.16 4.05 12.07
CA PRO A 26 -6.35 3.97 10.86
C PRO A 26 -5.20 2.97 11.02
N LEU A 27 -5.22 1.93 10.18
CA LEU A 27 -4.13 0.97 9.99
C LEU A 27 -3.00 1.50 9.08
N ALA A 28 -3.29 2.53 8.30
CA ALA A 28 -2.37 3.14 7.35
C ALA A 28 -2.57 4.66 7.36
N GLU A 29 -1.51 5.41 7.08
CA GLU A 29 -1.54 6.86 6.91
C GLU A 29 -2.19 7.23 5.55
N ALA A 30 -1.95 6.43 4.52
CA ALA A 30 -2.56 6.61 3.20
C ALA A 30 -2.81 5.27 2.52
N VAL A 31 -3.91 5.20 1.75
CA VAL A 31 -4.24 4.04 0.92
C VAL A 31 -4.57 4.54 -0.49
N PHE A 32 -3.96 3.92 -1.49
CA PHE A 32 -4.20 4.19 -2.91
C PHE A 32 -4.88 2.99 -3.54
N ILE A 33 -5.87 3.24 -4.38
CA ILE A 33 -6.59 2.22 -5.16
C ILE A 33 -6.34 2.49 -6.64
N CYS A 34 -6.03 1.43 -7.38
CA CYS A 34 -5.97 1.45 -8.83
C CYS A 34 -7.23 0.79 -9.37
N GLU A 35 -7.94 1.49 -10.23
CA GLU A 35 -9.11 0.99 -10.95
C GLU A 35 -8.72 0.60 -12.38
N ASP A 36 -9.40 -0.40 -12.94
CA ASP A 36 -9.29 -0.73 -14.35
C ASP A 36 -10.16 0.19 -15.22
N HIS A 37 -10.20 -0.08 -16.53
CA HIS A 37 -10.98 0.71 -17.49
C HIS A 37 -12.49 0.72 -17.25
N ASP A 38 -13.03 -0.25 -16.50
CA ASP A 38 -14.45 -0.34 -16.16
C ASP A 38 -14.72 0.32 -14.78
N GLY A 39 -13.71 0.91 -14.15
CA GLY A 39 -13.79 1.48 -12.81
C GLY A 39 -13.73 0.43 -11.70
N ALA A 40 -13.41 -0.83 -12.02
CA ALA A 40 -13.32 -1.87 -11.00
C ALA A 40 -11.96 -1.83 -10.29
N PRO A 41 -11.89 -1.94 -8.96
CA PRO A 41 -10.62 -1.92 -8.23
C PRO A 41 -9.78 -3.15 -8.61
N CYS A 42 -8.57 -2.91 -9.12
CA CYS A 42 -7.64 -3.93 -9.61
C CYS A 42 -6.31 -3.95 -8.88
N GLY A 43 -6.03 -2.99 -7.99
CA GLY A 43 -4.85 -3.01 -7.12
C GLY A 43 -4.94 -1.97 -6.00
N PHE A 44 -4.06 -2.11 -5.01
CA PHE A 44 -3.94 -1.16 -3.92
C PHE A 44 -2.50 -1.06 -3.38
N LEU A 45 -2.23 0.03 -2.68
CA LEU A 45 -0.99 0.26 -1.93
C LEU A 45 -1.30 0.99 -0.61
N GLU A 46 -0.75 0.50 0.49
CA GLU A 46 -0.91 1.06 1.85
C GLU A 46 0.43 1.65 2.33
N LEU A 47 0.40 2.88 2.84
CA LEU A 47 1.53 3.56 3.45
C LEU A 47 1.32 3.76 4.95
N SER A 48 2.36 3.54 5.74
CA SER A 48 2.47 4.01 7.13
C SER A 48 3.59 5.05 7.25
N LEU A 49 3.69 5.72 8.40
CA LEU A 49 4.87 6.52 8.76
C LEU A 49 5.63 5.80 9.86
N ARG A 50 6.82 5.28 9.54
CA ARG A 50 7.67 4.60 10.53
C ARG A 50 8.69 5.57 11.13
N PRO A 51 9.01 5.46 12.43
CA PRO A 51 10.08 6.23 13.04
C PRO A 51 11.48 5.82 12.55
N TYR A 52 11.60 4.61 11.98
CA TYR A 52 12.82 4.04 11.43
C TYR A 52 12.48 3.12 10.25
N ALA A 53 13.33 3.13 9.23
CA ALA A 53 13.28 2.22 8.09
C ALA A 53 14.70 1.88 7.62
N GLU A 54 14.92 0.64 7.23
CA GLU A 54 16.22 0.12 6.81
C GLU A 54 16.75 0.87 5.58
N GLY A 55 17.99 1.36 5.67
CA GLY A 55 18.64 2.06 4.57
C GLY A 55 18.26 3.55 4.43
N CYS A 56 17.34 4.07 5.23
CA CYS A 56 16.97 5.49 5.20
C CYS A 56 17.81 6.35 6.15
N ALA A 57 18.04 7.60 5.75
CA ALA A 57 18.76 8.60 6.53
C ALA A 57 17.84 9.59 7.27
N THR A 58 16.54 9.61 6.95
CA THR A 58 15.54 10.53 7.50
C THR A 58 14.56 9.83 8.45
N SER A 59 13.76 10.63 9.18
CA SER A 59 12.68 10.15 10.04
C SER A 59 11.63 11.25 10.26
N PRO A 60 10.33 10.93 10.29
CA PRO A 60 9.76 9.62 9.96
C PRO A 60 9.83 9.32 8.45
N VAL A 61 9.73 8.04 8.10
CA VAL A 61 9.83 7.55 6.71
C VAL A 61 8.49 6.94 6.29
N PRO A 62 7.88 7.39 5.17
CA PRO A 62 6.81 6.67 4.51
C PRO A 62 7.24 5.24 4.15
N TYR A 63 6.47 4.26 4.60
CA TYR A 63 6.78 2.85 4.41
C TYR A 63 5.64 2.15 3.68
N ILE A 64 5.94 1.46 2.59
CA ILE A 64 4.97 0.63 1.88
C ILE A 64 4.78 -0.66 2.67
N GLU A 65 3.64 -0.76 3.37
CA GLU A 65 3.26 -1.92 4.20
C GLU A 65 2.59 -3.01 3.37
N ALA A 66 1.88 -2.61 2.31
CA ALA A 66 1.13 -3.52 1.47
C ALA A 66 1.09 -3.01 0.04
N TRP A 67 1.33 -3.89 -0.93
CA TRP A 67 1.22 -3.57 -2.35
C TRP A 67 0.75 -4.77 -3.14
N TYR A 68 -0.43 -4.64 -3.76
CA TYR A 68 -1.03 -5.73 -4.52
C TYR A 68 -1.62 -5.24 -5.84
N VAL A 69 -1.45 -6.04 -6.88
CA VAL A 69 -2.11 -5.89 -8.17
C VAL A 69 -2.73 -7.23 -8.56
N SER A 70 -3.99 -7.21 -8.97
CA SER A 70 -4.72 -8.40 -9.40
C SER A 70 -4.02 -9.07 -10.58
N PRO A 71 -4.02 -10.41 -10.70
CA PRO A 71 -3.29 -11.11 -11.74
C PRO A 71 -3.56 -10.60 -13.16
N GLY A 72 -4.81 -10.25 -13.47
CA GLY A 72 -5.21 -9.71 -14.77
C GLY A 72 -4.70 -8.30 -15.08
N ALA A 73 -4.31 -7.53 -14.07
CA ALA A 73 -3.79 -6.15 -14.20
C ALA A 73 -2.26 -6.06 -14.07
N ARG A 74 -1.58 -7.16 -13.71
CA ARG A 74 -0.11 -7.21 -13.63
C ARG A 74 0.54 -6.96 -14.98
N LEU A 75 1.75 -6.39 -14.95
CA LEU A 75 2.56 -6.04 -16.14
C LEU A 75 1.89 -5.06 -17.12
N LYS A 76 0.80 -4.42 -16.72
CA LYS A 76 0.07 -3.41 -17.52
C LYS A 76 0.21 -1.98 -16.97
N GLY A 77 1.10 -1.77 -16.00
CA GLY A 77 1.39 -0.45 -15.44
C GLY A 77 0.66 -0.10 -14.14
N ALA A 78 -0.33 -0.90 -13.70
CA ALA A 78 -1.07 -0.64 -12.46
C ALA A 78 -0.16 -0.51 -11.22
N GLY A 79 0.84 -1.39 -11.09
CA GLY A 79 1.82 -1.30 -10.01
C GLY A 79 2.61 0.01 -10.04
N ARG A 80 3.09 0.43 -11.22
CA ARG A 80 3.81 1.69 -11.38
C ARG A 80 2.93 2.90 -11.06
N ALA A 81 1.65 2.86 -11.42
CA ALA A 81 0.71 3.92 -11.11
C ALA A 81 0.50 4.05 -9.58
N LEU A 82 0.39 2.92 -8.87
CA LEU A 82 0.29 2.89 -7.42
C LEU A 82 1.54 3.48 -6.74
N THR A 83 2.75 3.07 -7.14
CA THR A 83 3.98 3.61 -6.54
C THR A 83 4.17 5.09 -6.88
N ALA A 84 3.86 5.53 -8.10
CA ALA A 84 3.92 6.93 -8.47
C ALA A 84 2.94 7.79 -7.64
N ALA A 85 1.75 7.27 -7.31
CA ALA A 85 0.81 7.96 -6.43
C ALA A 85 1.35 8.06 -5.00
N ALA A 86 1.98 7.00 -4.49
CA ALA A 86 2.63 6.99 -3.18
C ALA A 86 3.82 7.97 -3.11
N GLU A 87 4.69 7.97 -4.12
CA GLU A 87 5.81 8.91 -4.25
C GLU A 87 5.32 10.36 -4.31
N HIS A 88 4.29 10.62 -5.12
CA HIS A 88 3.72 11.97 -5.21
C HIS A 88 3.13 12.42 -3.87
N TRP A 89 2.41 11.54 -3.16
CA TRP A 89 1.92 11.82 -1.81
C TRP A 89 3.05 12.12 -0.82
N ALA A 90 4.16 11.40 -0.92
CA ALA A 90 5.32 11.61 -0.06
C ALA A 90 5.97 12.98 -0.35
N LEU A 91 6.17 13.30 -1.64
CA LEU A 91 6.79 14.54 -2.09
C LEU A 91 5.99 15.79 -1.68
N ILE A 92 4.66 15.79 -1.85
CA ILE A 92 3.82 16.95 -1.45
C ILE A 92 3.83 17.18 0.06
N ARG A 93 4.21 16.16 0.85
CA ARG A 93 4.37 16.24 2.31
C ARG A 93 5.83 16.47 2.74
N ASN A 94 6.72 16.76 1.79
CA ASN A 94 8.15 17.03 1.99
C ASN A 94 8.95 15.82 2.52
N PHE A 95 8.46 14.59 2.35
CA PHE A 95 9.30 13.42 2.53
C PHE A 95 10.28 13.30 1.36
N THR A 96 11.49 12.83 1.66
CA THR A 96 12.58 12.71 0.67
C THR A 96 12.99 11.26 0.41
N GLU A 97 12.47 10.33 1.21
CA GLU A 97 12.69 8.90 1.12
C GLU A 97 11.35 8.18 1.26
N ILE A 98 11.25 7.02 0.61
CA ILE A 98 10.19 6.03 0.82
C ILE A 98 10.87 4.67 0.93
N ALA A 99 10.41 3.83 1.84
CA ALA A 99 10.97 2.51 2.09
C ALA A 99 9.92 1.42 1.95
N SER A 100 10.40 0.19 1.82
CA SER A 100 9.61 -1.04 1.77
C SER A 100 10.53 -2.21 2.04
N ASP A 101 9.97 -3.33 2.47
CA ASP A 101 10.63 -4.62 2.52
C ASP A 101 9.87 -5.64 1.66
N THR A 102 10.47 -6.81 1.50
CA THR A 102 9.82 -7.98 0.94
C THR A 102 10.53 -9.22 1.44
N GLN A 103 9.82 -10.35 1.44
CA GLN A 103 10.42 -11.65 1.75
C GLN A 103 11.31 -12.08 0.56
N ILE A 104 12.34 -12.88 0.83
CA ILE A 104 13.40 -13.22 -0.15
C ILE A 104 12.99 -14.37 -1.10
N ASP A 105 11.82 -14.96 -0.87
CA ASP A 105 11.33 -16.23 -1.39
C ASP A 105 11.26 -16.33 -2.93
#